data_AF-A0A538QUW6-F1
#
_entry.id   AF-A0A538QUW6-F1
#
_cell.length_a   1.000
_cell.length_b   1.000
_cell.length_c   1.000
_cell.angle_alpha   90.00
_cell.angle_beta   90.00
_cell.angle_gamma   90.00
#
_symmetry.space_group_name_H-M   'P 1'
#
loop_
_entity.id
_entity.type
_entity.pdbx_description
1 polymer ?
#
loop_
_entity_poly.entity_id
_entity_poly.type
_entity_poly.pdbx_seq_one_letter_code
_entity_poly.pdbx_strand_id
1 'polypeptide(L)'
;MQLRWLAAASLVLLGACHREPDPPPPSSQATTAKPPLRGAIGDSALRVMLAELASSKACSMIQGQFRPLRDPERRDVVTGTLWIRRCEITNQGTRVTFHLTGNGWQWADQSKRKAGATFTVREYVKFGVDIEMPGALDIAYDDATHVVSLWFSPERTDVTFQPVGEVAVDRKGTWSSIVGALSSTFGSSPEHQARHQARDQGTQQFHTDLADGLAVTINLCTGLSRFNLGRPPQGAMQPPDAGESRAVPVELQTGALMVFGPQPAPDGMTIAVDARRGAVRIAMACAEKAEQLTQAYVAGR
;
A
#
# COMPACT_ATOMS: atom_id res chain seq x y z
N MET A 1 -66.81 -61.56 -7.45
CA MET A 1 -65.65 -62.44 -7.18
C MET A 1 -64.45 -61.54 -6.97
N GLN A 2 -64.13 -61.31 -5.70
CA GLN A 2 -62.84 -61.70 -5.10
C GLN A 2 -61.66 -60.92 -5.70
N LEU A 3 -61.36 -59.72 -5.17
CA LEU A 3 -60.47 -59.49 -4.01
C LEU A 3 -59.03 -59.84 -4.39
N ARG A 4 -58.10 -58.86 -4.34
CA ARG A 4 -56.80 -58.96 -3.64
C ARG A 4 -55.92 -57.69 -3.80
N TRP A 5 -55.89 -56.91 -2.71
CA TRP A 5 -54.80 -56.08 -2.12
C TRP A 5 -54.29 -54.84 -2.88
N LEU A 6 -54.62 -53.60 -2.47
CA LEU A 6 -54.26 -52.81 -1.27
C LEU A 6 -52.94 -52.04 -1.39
N ALA A 7 -53.09 -50.71 -1.42
CA ALA A 7 -52.06 -49.71 -1.14
C ALA A 7 -51.52 -49.82 0.29
N ALA A 8 -50.26 -49.48 0.50
CA ALA A 8 -49.77 -48.91 1.76
C ALA A 8 -48.41 -48.22 1.58
N ALA A 9 -48.41 -46.91 1.77
CA ALA A 9 -47.27 -46.19 2.28
C ALA A 9 -46.95 -46.69 3.71
N SER A 10 -45.67 -46.86 4.04
CA SER A 10 -45.24 -46.98 5.43
C SER A 10 -43.85 -46.39 5.63
N LEU A 11 -43.83 -45.42 6.54
CA LEU A 11 -42.69 -44.79 7.17
C LEU A 11 -41.60 -45.80 7.55
N VAL A 12 -40.34 -45.47 7.25
CA VAL A 12 -39.20 -46.06 7.95
C VAL A 12 -39.01 -45.27 9.25
N LEU A 13 -39.61 -45.79 10.32
CA LEU A 13 -39.33 -45.39 11.69
C LEU A 13 -37.93 -45.89 12.09
N LEU A 14 -37.09 -44.97 12.55
CA LEU A 14 -35.82 -45.21 13.22
C LEU A 14 -36.09 -45.99 14.53
N GLY A 15 -35.88 -47.30 14.49
CA GLY A 15 -35.77 -48.14 15.67
C GLY A 15 -34.32 -48.21 16.14
N ALA A 16 -34.01 -47.55 17.25
CA ALA A 16 -32.85 -47.89 18.06
C ALA A 16 -33.10 -49.25 18.73
N CYS A 17 -32.12 -50.17 18.71
CA CYS A 17 -31.88 -51.14 19.79
C CYS A 17 -30.53 -51.87 19.61
N HIS A 18 -29.65 -51.64 20.59
CA HIS A 18 -28.65 -52.55 21.17
C HIS A 18 -27.52 -53.11 20.29
N ARG A 19 -26.39 -52.40 20.32
CA ARG A 19 -25.05 -53.02 20.30
C ARG A 19 -24.64 -53.23 21.75
N GLU A 20 -24.19 -54.44 22.09
CA GLU A 20 -23.51 -54.71 23.36
C GLU A 20 -22.33 -53.74 23.54
N PRO A 21 -22.05 -53.27 24.77
CA PRO A 21 -20.87 -52.45 25.02
C PRO A 21 -19.63 -53.32 24.87
N ASP A 22 -18.74 -52.95 23.94
CA ASP A 22 -17.37 -53.46 23.96
C ASP A 22 -16.76 -53.20 25.35
N PRO A 23 -15.98 -54.14 25.91
CA PRO A 23 -15.28 -53.89 27.16
C PRO A 23 -14.45 -52.61 27.01
N PRO A 24 -14.49 -51.71 28.01
CA PRO A 24 -13.77 -50.45 27.90
C PRO A 24 -12.28 -50.75 27.64
N PRO A 25 -11.65 -50.09 26.65
CA PRO A 25 -10.21 -50.22 26.48
C PRO A 25 -9.54 -49.87 27.81
N PRO A 26 -8.45 -50.57 28.20
CA PRO A 26 -7.74 -50.26 29.43
C PRO A 26 -7.47 -48.76 29.45
N SER A 27 -7.90 -48.10 30.53
CA SER A 27 -7.80 -46.66 30.66
C SER A 27 -6.36 -46.25 30.39
N SER A 28 -6.09 -45.70 29.21
CA SER A 28 -4.87 -44.95 29.01
C SER A 28 -4.99 -43.83 30.02
N GLN A 29 -4.21 -43.89 31.09
CA GLN A 29 -4.10 -42.79 32.04
C GLN A 29 -3.87 -41.56 31.17
N ALA A 30 -4.86 -40.66 31.13
CA ALA A 30 -4.71 -39.40 30.46
C ALA A 30 -3.53 -38.73 31.14
N THR A 31 -2.36 -38.77 30.50
CA THR A 31 -1.16 -38.14 31.03
C THR A 31 -1.53 -36.69 31.24
N THR A 32 -1.68 -36.28 32.51
CA THR A 32 -2.05 -34.91 32.84
C THR A 32 -1.05 -34.00 32.15
N ALA A 33 -1.52 -33.24 31.16
CA ALA A 33 -0.66 -32.34 30.42
C ALA A 33 0.01 -31.43 31.45
N LYS A 34 1.35 -31.36 31.41
CA LYS A 34 2.08 -30.46 32.30
C LYS A 34 1.51 -29.05 32.11
N PRO A 35 1.19 -28.32 33.19
CA PRO A 35 0.65 -26.98 33.06
C PRO A 35 1.61 -26.13 32.22
N PRO A 36 1.10 -25.22 31.39
CA PRO A 36 1.95 -24.39 30.54
C PRO A 36 2.92 -23.59 31.42
N LEU A 37 4.21 -23.62 31.07
CA LEU A 37 5.21 -22.74 31.65
C LEU A 37 4.83 -21.30 31.32
N ARG A 38 4.33 -20.57 32.32
CA ARG A 38 4.07 -19.13 32.21
C ARG A 38 5.33 -18.40 32.68
N GLY A 39 6.17 -17.99 31.73
CA GLY A 39 7.26 -17.06 32.02
C GLY A 39 6.70 -15.66 32.31
N ALA A 40 7.22 -14.99 33.33
CA ALA A 40 6.89 -13.58 33.59
C ALA A 40 7.67 -12.70 32.60
N ILE A 41 7.16 -12.56 31.37
CA ILE A 41 7.66 -11.55 30.44
C ILE A 41 7.08 -10.22 30.91
N GLY A 42 7.93 -9.28 31.31
CA GLY A 42 7.49 -7.91 31.58
C GLY A 42 7.02 -7.23 30.29
N ASP A 43 6.04 -6.33 30.41
CA ASP A 43 5.41 -5.64 29.27
C ASP A 43 6.43 -4.99 28.31
N SER A 44 7.56 -4.51 28.82
CA SER A 44 8.63 -3.91 28.00
C SER A 44 9.34 -4.92 27.10
N ALA A 45 9.71 -6.10 27.62
CA ALA A 45 10.37 -7.15 26.85
C ALA A 45 9.43 -7.71 25.76
N LEU A 46 8.13 -7.84 26.08
CA LEU A 46 7.12 -8.23 25.10
C LEU A 46 6.99 -7.20 23.98
N ARG A 47 6.91 -5.90 24.31
CA ARG A 47 6.82 -4.82 23.32
C ARG A 47 8.06 -4.74 22.42
N VAL A 48 9.25 -4.91 22.97
CA VAL A 48 10.49 -4.95 22.17
C VAL A 48 10.50 -6.14 21.22
N MET A 49 10.22 -7.35 21.71
CA MET A 49 10.13 -8.56 20.87
C MET A 49 9.10 -8.39 19.74
N LEU A 50 7.95 -7.82 20.06
CA LEU A 50 6.89 -7.55 19.09
C LEU A 50 7.31 -6.50 18.05
N ALA A 51 7.99 -5.43 18.46
CA ALA A 51 8.53 -4.44 17.53
C ALA A 51 9.60 -5.05 16.61
N GLU A 52 10.51 -5.88 17.15
CA GLU A 52 11.52 -6.58 16.35
C GLU A 52 10.88 -7.54 15.34
N LEU A 53 9.85 -8.28 15.75
CA LEU A 53 9.09 -9.16 14.86
C LEU A 53 8.38 -8.36 13.76
N ALA A 54 7.69 -7.29 14.13
CA ALA A 54 7.00 -6.40 13.18
C ALA A 54 7.99 -5.83 12.17
N SER A 55 9.13 -5.30 12.62
CA SER A 55 10.20 -4.79 11.77
C SER A 55 10.76 -5.86 10.84
N SER A 56 10.99 -7.08 11.34
CA SER A 56 11.52 -8.18 10.51
C SER A 56 10.61 -8.53 9.34
N LYS A 57 9.28 -8.36 9.51
CA LYS A 57 8.29 -8.70 8.49
C LYS A 57 7.92 -7.51 7.61
N ALA A 58 7.91 -6.30 8.14
CA ALA A 58 7.40 -5.11 7.47
C ALA A 58 8.05 -4.87 6.11
N CYS A 59 9.37 -4.95 5.98
CA CYS A 59 10.02 -4.73 4.69
C CYS A 59 9.67 -5.79 3.63
N SER A 60 9.41 -7.04 4.02
CA SER A 60 8.95 -8.06 3.07
C SER A 60 7.54 -7.77 2.51
N MET A 61 6.76 -6.97 3.24
CA MET A 61 5.42 -6.54 2.80
C MET A 61 5.46 -5.24 2.00
N ILE A 62 6.41 -4.35 2.31
CA ILE A 62 6.52 -3.01 1.72
C ILE A 62 7.36 -3.02 0.44
N GLN A 63 8.45 -3.77 0.41
CA GLN A 63 9.35 -3.81 -0.73
C GLN A 63 8.66 -4.42 -1.95
N GLY A 64 8.86 -3.81 -3.12
CA GLY A 64 8.23 -4.18 -4.38
C GLY A 64 6.81 -3.64 -4.55
N GLN A 65 6.21 -3.03 -3.53
CA GLN A 65 4.85 -2.52 -3.61
C GLN A 65 4.73 -1.28 -4.49
N PHE A 66 3.65 -1.25 -5.26
CA PHE A 66 3.15 -0.10 -6.00
C PHE A 66 2.05 0.58 -5.20
N ARG A 67 2.30 1.82 -4.82
CA ARG A 67 1.43 2.63 -3.97
C ARG A 67 0.78 3.73 -4.80
N PRO A 68 -0.54 3.89 -4.76
CA PRO A 68 -1.21 4.98 -5.45
C PRO A 68 -0.77 6.33 -4.87
N LEU A 69 -0.50 7.30 -5.73
CA LEU A 69 -0.25 8.69 -5.35
C LEU A 69 -1.47 9.54 -5.67
N ARG A 70 -1.89 10.32 -4.67
CA ARG A 70 -3.09 11.17 -4.72
C ARG A 70 -2.73 12.55 -5.22
N ASP A 71 -3.60 13.13 -6.03
CA ASP A 71 -3.50 14.53 -6.44
C ASP A 71 -3.43 15.43 -5.19
N PRO A 72 -2.45 16.34 -5.09
CA PRO A 72 -2.29 17.18 -3.90
C PRO A 72 -3.50 18.08 -3.61
N GLU A 73 -4.22 18.51 -4.64
CA GLU A 73 -5.39 19.38 -4.53
C GLU A 73 -6.69 18.57 -4.46
N ARG A 74 -6.74 17.42 -5.15
CA ARG A 74 -7.88 16.48 -5.16
C ARG A 74 -7.52 15.17 -4.47
N ARG A 75 -7.38 15.21 -3.13
CA ARG A 75 -6.88 14.09 -2.32
C ARG A 75 -7.68 12.78 -2.47
N ASP A 76 -8.92 12.84 -2.94
CA ASP A 76 -9.75 11.67 -3.22
C ASP A 76 -9.39 10.97 -4.55
N VAL A 77 -8.67 11.63 -5.46
CA VAL A 77 -8.30 11.15 -6.79
C VAL A 77 -6.85 10.68 -6.84
N VAL A 78 -6.64 9.50 -7.41
CA VAL A 78 -5.31 8.94 -7.67
C VAL A 78 -4.83 9.34 -9.06
N THR A 79 -3.63 9.93 -9.13
CA THR A 79 -3.04 10.46 -10.37
C THR A 79 -1.62 9.98 -10.63
N GLY A 80 -1.10 9.08 -9.79
CA GLY A 80 0.25 8.57 -9.92
C GLY A 80 0.48 7.27 -9.17
N THR A 81 1.71 6.79 -9.24
CA THR A 81 2.18 5.60 -8.54
C THR A 81 3.56 5.83 -7.96
N LEU A 82 3.80 5.33 -6.75
CA LEU A 82 5.09 5.19 -6.12
C LEU A 82 5.44 3.70 -6.04
N TRP A 83 6.52 3.30 -6.69
CA TRP A 83 7.09 1.97 -6.57
C TRP A 83 8.19 1.96 -5.50
N ILE A 84 7.95 1.23 -4.41
CA ILE A 84 8.91 1.08 -3.31
C ILE A 84 9.90 -0.02 -3.68
N ARG A 85 11.15 0.33 -3.91
CA ARG A 85 12.18 -0.58 -4.42
C ARG A 85 13.03 -1.20 -3.33
N ARG A 86 13.28 -0.46 -2.25
CA ARG A 86 14.04 -0.93 -1.10
C ARG A 86 13.34 -0.50 0.17
N CYS A 87 13.36 -1.39 1.15
CA CYS A 87 12.98 -1.08 2.53
C CYS A 87 14.05 -1.67 3.44
N GLU A 88 14.55 -0.85 4.34
CA GLU A 88 15.39 -1.28 5.46
C GLU A 88 14.81 -0.73 6.75
N ILE A 89 14.89 -1.53 7.82
CA ILE A 89 14.49 -1.10 9.16
C ILE A 89 15.62 -1.42 10.11
N THR A 90 16.07 -0.42 10.86
CA THR A 90 16.99 -0.60 11.98
C THR A 90 16.24 -0.41 13.30
N ASN A 91 16.51 -1.26 14.29
CA ASN A 91 15.80 -1.27 15.56
C ASN A 91 16.74 -0.89 16.71
N GLN A 92 16.24 -0.10 17.65
CA GLN A 92 16.83 0.18 18.96
C GLN A 92 15.71 0.12 20.01
N GLY A 93 15.40 -1.09 20.49
CA GLY A 93 14.21 -1.33 21.32
C GLY A 93 12.93 -1.13 20.51
N THR A 94 12.02 -0.26 20.97
CA THR A 94 10.79 0.09 20.23
C THR A 94 10.96 1.28 19.28
N ARG A 95 12.15 1.91 19.28
CA ARG A 95 12.50 2.93 18.30
C ARG A 95 13.02 2.25 17.04
N VAL A 96 12.49 2.67 15.91
CA VAL A 96 12.82 2.09 14.61
C VAL A 96 13.10 3.20 13.62
N THR A 97 14.08 2.99 12.75
CA THR A 97 14.33 3.88 11.61
C THR A 97 14.02 3.13 10.33
N PHE A 98 13.01 3.61 9.60
CA PHE A 98 12.70 3.15 8.25
C PHE A 98 13.58 3.90 7.24
N HIS A 99 14.20 3.15 6.34
CA HIS A 99 14.80 3.68 5.12
C HIS A 99 14.08 3.10 3.91
N LEU A 100 13.39 3.96 3.18
CA LEU A 100 12.61 3.60 1.99
C LEU A 100 13.22 4.29 0.78
N THR A 101 13.45 3.53 -0.29
CA THR A 101 13.84 4.10 -1.58
C THR A 101 12.94 3.60 -2.69
N GLY A 102 12.70 4.44 -3.68
CA GLY A 102 11.75 4.11 -4.73
C GLY A 102 11.79 5.05 -5.93
N ASN A 103 10.93 4.74 -6.88
CA ASN A 103 10.67 5.59 -8.03
C ASN A 103 9.17 5.85 -8.10
N GLY A 104 8.79 7.06 -8.47
CA GLY A 104 7.40 7.40 -8.67
C GLY A 104 7.17 8.19 -9.94
N TRP A 105 5.92 8.27 -10.32
CA TRP A 105 5.46 9.16 -11.38
C TRP A 105 4.06 9.62 -11.05
N GLN A 106 3.81 10.91 -11.25
CA GLN A 106 2.53 11.50 -10.94
C GLN A 106 2.19 12.60 -11.94
N TRP A 107 0.92 12.69 -12.31
CA TRP A 107 0.44 13.79 -13.13
C TRP A 107 0.51 15.10 -12.35
N ALA A 108 1.18 16.09 -12.94
CA ALA A 108 1.16 17.46 -12.47
C ALA A 108 0.38 18.32 -13.46
N ASP A 109 -0.75 18.89 -13.00
CA ASP A 109 -1.47 19.97 -13.67
C ASP A 109 -1.42 21.21 -12.78
N GLN A 110 -0.36 22.00 -12.90
CA GLN A 110 -0.19 23.21 -12.09
C GLN A 110 -0.16 24.44 -12.98
N SER A 111 -1.02 25.42 -12.68
CA SER A 111 -0.94 26.75 -13.26
C SER A 111 -0.53 27.77 -12.20
N LYS A 112 0.59 28.47 -12.39
CA LYS A 112 1.09 29.50 -11.46
C LYS A 112 1.21 30.85 -12.14
N ARG A 113 0.86 31.93 -11.45
CA ARG A 113 1.13 33.30 -11.91
C ARG A 113 2.39 33.85 -11.25
N LYS A 114 3.36 34.33 -12.03
CA LYS A 114 4.56 35.03 -11.51
C LYS A 114 4.93 36.17 -12.45
N ALA A 115 5.18 37.36 -11.89
CA ALA A 115 5.56 38.56 -12.63
C ALA A 115 4.66 38.87 -13.86
N GLY A 116 3.34 38.68 -13.72
CA GLY A 116 2.37 38.93 -14.80
C GLY A 116 2.21 37.81 -15.83
N ALA A 117 3.03 36.75 -15.80
CA ALA A 117 2.91 35.58 -16.66
C ALA A 117 2.23 34.40 -15.94
N THR A 118 1.52 33.55 -16.70
CA THR A 118 0.91 32.31 -16.20
C THR A 118 1.68 31.10 -16.74
N PHE A 119 2.24 30.29 -15.85
CA PHE A 119 3.02 29.09 -16.17
C PHE A 119 2.15 27.87 -15.95
N THR A 120 1.97 27.04 -16.96
CA THR A 120 1.18 25.81 -16.81
C THR A 120 2.07 24.59 -17.09
N VAL A 121 2.14 23.66 -16.14
CA VAL A 121 2.80 22.35 -16.25
C VAL A 121 1.70 21.31 -16.37
N ARG A 122 1.75 20.47 -17.41
CA ARG A 122 0.77 19.41 -17.71
C ARG A 122 1.50 18.18 -18.22
N GLU A 123 2.15 17.47 -17.30
CA GLU A 123 2.94 16.30 -17.63
C GLU A 123 3.04 15.32 -16.46
N TYR A 124 3.48 14.09 -16.76
CA TYR A 124 3.88 13.14 -15.72
C TYR A 124 5.29 13.46 -15.23
N VAL A 125 5.39 13.93 -13.99
CA VAL A 125 6.67 14.12 -13.32
C VAL A 125 7.12 12.76 -12.80
N LYS A 126 8.20 12.22 -13.39
CA LYS A 126 8.88 11.02 -12.92
C LYS A 126 9.94 11.41 -11.91
N PHE A 127 10.16 10.59 -10.89
CA PHE A 127 11.10 10.90 -9.83
C PHE A 127 11.69 9.65 -9.15
N GLY A 128 12.84 9.83 -8.51
CA GLY A 128 13.37 8.97 -7.47
C GLY A 128 13.11 9.60 -6.10
N VAL A 129 12.93 8.76 -5.10
CA VAL A 129 12.78 9.19 -3.71
C VAL A 129 13.63 8.31 -2.80
N ASP A 130 14.27 8.95 -1.82
CA ASP A 130 14.99 8.33 -0.71
C ASP A 130 14.48 8.97 0.58
N ILE A 131 14.00 8.16 1.51
CA ILE A 131 13.26 8.59 2.70
C ILE A 131 13.83 7.89 3.91
N GLU A 132 14.32 8.65 4.88
CA GLU A 132 14.69 8.16 6.20
C GLU A 132 13.71 8.69 7.26
N MET A 133 13.17 7.78 8.08
CA MET A 133 12.16 8.11 9.08
C MET A 133 12.47 7.38 10.39
N PRO A 134 13.17 8.03 11.34
CA PRO A 134 13.19 7.56 12.71
C PRO A 134 11.82 7.76 13.35
N GLY A 135 11.40 6.80 14.18
CA GLY A 135 10.11 6.87 14.85
C GLY A 135 9.92 5.75 15.87
N ALA A 136 8.67 5.62 16.31
CA ALA A 136 8.25 4.58 17.24
C ALA A 136 7.23 3.65 16.58
N LEU A 137 7.36 2.36 16.88
CA LEU A 137 6.41 1.33 16.45
C LEU A 137 5.50 0.95 17.63
N ASP A 138 4.20 1.11 17.44
CA ASP A 138 3.16 0.65 18.34
C ASP A 138 2.41 -0.53 17.71
N ILE A 139 1.93 -1.43 18.56
CA ILE A 139 1.10 -2.55 18.12
C ILE A 139 -0.18 -2.58 18.94
N ALA A 140 -1.30 -2.76 18.26
CA ALA A 140 -2.59 -3.00 18.88
C ALA A 140 -3.21 -4.27 18.29
N TYR A 141 -3.96 -4.97 19.14
CA TYR A 141 -4.77 -6.11 18.73
C TYR A 141 -6.16 -5.93 19.35
N ASP A 142 -7.19 -6.12 18.54
CA ASP A 142 -8.58 -6.14 19.00
C ASP A 142 -9.10 -7.57 18.92
N ASP A 143 -9.58 -8.09 20.06
CA ASP A 143 -10.01 -9.48 20.19
C ASP A 143 -11.39 -9.73 19.56
N ALA A 144 -12.27 -8.73 19.56
CA ALA A 144 -13.60 -8.83 18.96
C ALA A 144 -13.56 -8.87 17.42
N THR A 145 -12.69 -8.08 16.80
CA THR A 145 -12.56 -7.97 15.33
C THR A 145 -11.41 -8.80 14.77
N HIS A 146 -10.54 -9.34 15.62
CA HIS A 146 -9.33 -10.07 15.26
C HIS A 146 -8.40 -9.30 14.32
N VAL A 147 -8.33 -7.97 14.49
CA VAL A 147 -7.45 -7.10 13.70
C VAL A 147 -6.19 -6.76 14.49
N VAL A 148 -5.04 -7.05 13.90
CA VAL A 148 -3.73 -6.57 14.36
C VAL A 148 -3.41 -5.28 13.62
N SER A 149 -3.03 -4.24 14.34
CA SER A 149 -2.58 -2.95 13.80
C SER A 149 -1.15 -2.68 14.24
N LEU A 150 -0.25 -2.50 13.27
CA LEU A 150 1.09 -1.98 13.47
C LEU A 150 1.04 -0.50 13.08
N TRP A 151 1.30 0.39 14.03
CA TRP A 151 1.34 1.83 13.77
C TRP A 151 2.78 2.31 13.88
N PHE A 152 3.22 3.09 12.91
CA PHE A 152 4.50 3.77 12.93
C PHE A 152 4.26 5.27 13.01
N SER A 153 4.79 5.89 14.06
CA SER A 153 4.72 7.34 14.28
C SER A 153 6.12 7.93 14.06
N PRO A 154 6.35 8.69 12.97
CA PRO A 154 7.65 9.30 12.71
C PRO A 154 7.93 10.43 13.69
N GLU A 155 9.17 10.52 14.17
CA GLU A 155 9.67 11.66 14.94
C GLU A 155 10.09 12.81 14.00
N ARG A 156 10.67 12.44 12.85
CA ARG A 156 10.95 13.32 11.72
C ARG A 156 10.93 12.50 10.44
N THR A 157 10.88 13.19 9.31
CA THR A 157 11.00 12.59 7.99
C THR A 157 12.10 13.33 7.26
N ASP A 158 13.09 12.63 6.73
CA ASP A 158 14.18 13.17 5.94
C ASP A 158 13.98 12.69 4.50
N VAL A 159 13.60 13.59 3.58
CA VAL A 159 13.18 13.23 2.22
C VAL A 159 14.10 13.84 1.16
N THR A 160 14.73 12.97 0.37
CA THR A 160 15.43 13.36 -0.85
C THR A 160 14.58 13.02 -2.08
N PHE A 161 14.03 14.04 -2.73
CA PHE A 161 13.29 13.91 -3.98
C PHE A 161 14.19 14.28 -5.18
N GLN A 162 14.18 13.45 -6.23
CA GLN A 162 15.00 13.66 -7.43
C GLN A 162 14.16 13.50 -8.69
N PRO A 163 13.84 14.58 -9.43
CA PRO A 163 13.18 14.46 -10.72
C PRO A 163 14.00 13.61 -11.70
N VAL A 164 13.35 12.72 -12.43
CA VAL A 164 13.95 11.84 -13.45
C VAL A 164 13.56 12.36 -14.83
N GLY A 165 14.56 12.57 -15.69
CA GLY A 165 14.37 13.10 -17.05
C GLY A 165 14.46 14.62 -17.15
N GLU A 166 14.18 15.14 -18.35
CA GLU A 166 13.94 16.58 -18.54
C GLU A 166 12.49 16.88 -18.16
N VAL A 167 12.28 17.82 -17.24
CA VAL A 167 10.95 18.36 -16.96
C VAL A 167 10.62 19.23 -18.17
N ALA A 168 9.66 18.80 -18.99
CA ALA A 168 9.43 19.40 -20.30
C ALA A 168 8.74 20.75 -20.11
N VAL A 169 9.54 21.80 -20.03
CA VAL A 169 9.06 23.17 -20.09
C VAL A 169 8.66 23.43 -21.55
N ASP A 170 7.36 23.54 -21.83
CA ASP A 170 6.88 23.83 -23.19
C ASP A 170 7.51 25.13 -23.71
N ARG A 171 8.49 25.00 -24.62
CA ARG A 171 9.23 26.12 -25.20
C ARG A 171 8.35 27.00 -26.08
N LYS A 172 7.18 26.52 -26.51
CA LYS A 172 6.22 27.27 -27.33
C LYS A 172 5.12 27.94 -26.51
N GLY A 173 5.00 27.63 -25.22
CA GLY A 173 4.01 28.19 -24.32
C GLY A 173 4.63 28.87 -23.09
N THR A 174 4.64 30.20 -23.08
CA THR A 174 4.69 31.05 -21.87
C THR A 174 6.00 31.13 -21.05
N TRP A 175 7.02 30.31 -21.30
CA TRP A 175 8.35 30.48 -20.65
C TRP A 175 9.35 31.32 -21.46
N SER A 176 9.13 31.48 -22.76
CA SER A 176 10.02 32.24 -23.66
C SER A 176 9.99 33.75 -23.43
N SER A 177 8.93 34.31 -22.84
CA SER A 177 8.78 35.76 -22.62
C SER A 177 9.60 36.31 -21.45
N ILE A 178 10.15 35.45 -20.58
CA ILE A 178 11.07 35.86 -19.50
C ILE A 178 12.54 35.84 -19.96
N VAL A 179 12.88 34.95 -20.90
CA VAL A 179 14.25 34.79 -21.38
C VAL A 179 14.72 36.01 -22.20
N GLY A 180 13.78 36.80 -22.74
CA GLY A 180 14.09 38.06 -23.43
C GLY A 180 14.48 39.24 -22.53
N ALA A 181 14.24 39.18 -21.21
CA ALA A 181 14.45 40.31 -20.29
C ALA A 181 15.45 40.06 -19.15
N LEU A 182 15.86 38.81 -18.92
CA LEU A 182 16.81 38.42 -17.85
C LEU A 182 18.17 37.89 -18.36
N SER A 183 18.44 38.03 -19.66
CA SER A 183 19.68 37.56 -20.30
C SER A 183 20.95 38.32 -19.90
N SER A 184 20.91 39.20 -18.90
CA SER A 184 22.07 39.98 -18.48
C SER A 184 22.62 39.70 -17.08
N THR A 185 21.94 39.00 -16.14
CA THR A 185 22.50 38.89 -14.78
C THR A 185 22.24 37.63 -13.91
N PHE A 186 21.46 36.60 -14.29
CA PHE A 186 21.40 35.36 -13.48
C PHE A 186 21.31 34.08 -14.33
N GLY A 187 22.44 33.37 -14.44
CA GLY A 187 22.67 32.24 -15.35
C GLY A 187 22.14 30.87 -14.92
N SER A 188 20.83 30.72 -14.70
CA SER A 188 20.20 29.39 -14.62
C SER A 188 19.11 29.24 -15.68
N SER A 189 19.18 28.17 -16.48
CA SER A 189 18.17 27.92 -17.52
C SER A 189 16.79 27.59 -16.89
N PRO A 190 15.67 27.83 -17.60
CA PRO A 190 14.33 27.49 -17.12
C PRO A 190 14.19 26.05 -16.63
N GLU A 191 14.88 25.12 -17.28
CA GLU A 191 14.88 23.70 -16.92
C GLU A 191 15.54 23.44 -15.55
N HIS A 192 16.58 24.20 -15.18
CA HIS A 192 17.19 24.11 -13.85
C HIS A 192 16.26 24.62 -12.75
N GLN A 193 15.53 25.71 -13.00
CA GLN A 193 14.57 26.26 -12.05
C GLN A 193 13.36 25.33 -11.86
N ALA A 194 12.84 24.76 -12.95
CA ALA A 194 11.76 23.78 -12.91
C ALA A 194 12.16 22.53 -12.10
N ARG A 195 13.38 22.02 -12.30
CA ARG A 195 13.92 20.90 -11.50
C ARG A 195 14.06 21.23 -10.02
N HIS A 196 14.56 22.42 -9.68
CA HIS A 196 14.65 22.86 -8.29
C HIS A 196 13.28 22.96 -7.63
N GLN A 197 12.32 23.58 -8.30
CA GLN A 197 10.97 23.72 -7.77
C GLN A 197 10.28 22.35 -7.64
N ALA A 198 10.43 21.45 -8.61
CA ALA A 198 9.89 20.09 -8.53
C ALA A 198 10.48 19.32 -7.35
N ARG A 199 11.79 19.50 -7.07
CA ARG A 199 12.44 18.94 -5.89
C ARG A 199 11.84 19.47 -4.60
N ASP A 200 11.74 20.80 -4.45
CA ASP A 200 11.22 21.41 -3.22
C ASP A 200 9.75 21.05 -2.97
N GLN A 201 8.92 21.10 -4.02
CA GLN A 201 7.50 20.73 -3.93
C GLN A 201 7.32 19.23 -3.64
N GLY A 202 8.09 18.37 -4.31
CA GLY A 202 8.06 16.93 -4.09
C GLY A 202 8.48 16.57 -2.66
N THR A 203 9.59 17.12 -2.19
CA THR A 203 10.06 16.94 -0.80
C THR A 203 8.98 17.39 0.20
N GLN A 204 8.42 18.58 0.04
CA GLN A 204 7.37 19.07 0.95
C GLN A 204 6.10 18.22 0.94
N GLN A 205 5.70 17.72 -0.23
CA GLN A 205 4.55 16.84 -0.37
C GLN A 205 4.74 15.54 0.42
N PHE A 206 5.88 14.88 0.27
CA PHE A 206 6.21 13.66 1.01
C PHE A 206 6.31 13.91 2.52
N HIS A 207 6.91 15.01 2.97
CA HIS A 207 6.91 15.37 4.39
C HIS A 207 5.48 15.48 4.94
N THR A 208 4.59 16.14 4.19
CA THR A 208 3.19 16.32 4.60
C THR A 208 2.45 14.99 4.66
N ASP A 209 2.61 14.15 3.63
CA ASP A 209 1.89 12.87 3.53
C ASP A 209 2.35 11.86 4.59
N LEU A 210 3.63 11.91 4.99
CA LEU A 210 4.20 10.99 5.96
C LEU A 210 4.02 11.46 7.41
N ALA A 211 3.66 12.73 7.64
CA ALA A 211 3.54 13.30 8.99
C ALA A 211 2.51 12.57 9.87
N ASP A 212 1.43 12.06 9.28
CA ASP A 212 0.37 11.33 9.99
C ASP A 212 0.75 9.88 10.33
N GLY A 213 1.94 9.45 9.93
CA GLY A 213 2.46 8.12 10.16
C GLY A 213 1.95 7.08 9.17
N LEU A 214 2.30 5.83 9.46
CA LEU A 214 1.99 4.66 8.63
C LEU A 214 1.29 3.61 9.46
N ALA A 215 0.41 2.84 8.84
CA ALA A 215 -0.17 1.68 9.48
C ALA A 215 -0.18 0.45 8.56
N VAL A 216 0.14 -0.70 9.14
CA VAL A 216 -0.19 -2.02 8.59
C VAL A 216 -1.30 -2.61 9.43
N THR A 217 -2.45 -2.90 8.82
CA THR A 217 -3.55 -3.61 9.48
C THR A 217 -3.73 -4.99 8.88
N ILE A 218 -3.87 -6.01 9.70
CA ILE A 218 -4.04 -7.40 9.29
C ILE A 218 -5.29 -7.96 9.97
N ASN A 219 -6.26 -8.41 9.19
CA ASN A 219 -7.39 -9.17 9.69
C ASN A 219 -6.98 -10.65 9.80
N LEU A 220 -6.84 -11.17 11.02
CA LEU A 220 -6.30 -12.52 11.25
C LEU A 220 -7.26 -13.64 10.81
N CYS A 221 -8.56 -13.37 10.69
CA CYS A 221 -9.53 -14.35 10.19
C CYS A 221 -9.42 -14.57 8.69
N THR A 222 -9.15 -13.51 7.92
CA THR A 222 -9.12 -13.55 6.45
C THR A 222 -7.71 -13.55 5.87
N GLY A 223 -6.71 -13.18 6.68
CA GLY A 223 -5.34 -12.93 6.21
C GLY A 223 -5.19 -11.64 5.40
N LEU A 224 -6.25 -10.85 5.21
CA LEU A 224 -6.20 -9.59 4.48
C LEU A 224 -5.29 -8.61 5.22
N SER A 225 -4.30 -8.09 4.52
CA SER A 225 -3.39 -7.07 5.02
C SER A 225 -3.49 -5.79 4.19
N ARG A 226 -3.41 -4.64 4.85
CA ARG A 226 -3.37 -3.33 4.19
C ARG A 226 -2.29 -2.48 4.83
N PHE A 227 -1.52 -1.81 3.99
CA PHE A 227 -0.54 -0.81 4.39
C PHE A 227 -1.00 0.53 3.81
N ASN A 228 -1.18 1.57 4.62
CA ASN A 228 -1.62 2.90 4.19
C ASN A 228 -1.10 3.98 5.15
N LEU A 229 -1.16 5.25 4.71
CA LEU A 229 -0.88 6.42 5.56
C LEU A 229 -1.93 6.54 6.69
N GLY A 230 -1.52 7.19 7.77
CA GLY A 230 -2.36 7.48 8.93
C GLY A 230 -2.48 6.32 9.93
N ARG A 231 -3.23 6.57 11.00
CA ARG A 231 -3.42 5.67 12.14
C ARG A 231 -4.91 5.33 12.32
N PRO A 232 -5.42 4.22 11.75
CA PRO A 232 -6.81 3.84 12.01
C PRO A 232 -7.01 3.50 13.49
N PRO A 233 -8.24 3.65 14.03
CA PRO A 233 -8.56 3.20 15.38
C PRO A 233 -8.23 1.71 15.60
N GLN A 234 -7.99 1.31 16.85
CA GLN A 234 -7.84 -0.10 17.20
C GLN A 234 -9.06 -0.91 16.73
N GLY A 235 -8.82 -2.08 16.15
CA GLY A 235 -9.85 -2.95 15.60
C GLY A 235 -10.35 -2.58 14.20
N ALA A 236 -9.97 -1.41 13.67
CA ALA A 236 -10.33 -1.02 12.31
C ALA A 236 -9.24 -1.41 11.31
N MET A 237 -9.65 -2.00 10.19
CA MET A 237 -8.79 -2.13 9.01
C MET A 237 -8.62 -0.77 8.33
N GLN A 238 -7.46 -0.52 7.73
CA GLN A 238 -7.32 0.59 6.79
C GLN A 238 -8.38 0.48 5.67
N PRO A 239 -8.89 1.62 5.14
CA PRO A 239 -9.86 1.58 4.07
C PRO A 239 -9.22 0.97 2.80
N PRO A 240 -10.03 0.31 1.94
CA PRO A 240 -9.54 -0.16 0.64
C PRO A 240 -9.11 1.04 -0.21
N ASP A 241 -8.02 0.87 -0.96
CA ASP A 241 -7.47 1.89 -1.85
C ASP A 241 -7.73 1.57 -3.33
N ALA A 242 -7.23 2.41 -4.24
CA ALA A 242 -7.23 2.14 -5.67
C ALA A 242 -6.56 0.79 -5.97
N GLY A 243 -7.21 -0.01 -6.82
CA GLY A 243 -6.83 -1.40 -7.09
C GLY A 243 -7.55 -2.44 -6.21
N GLU A 244 -8.13 -2.04 -5.09
CA GLU A 244 -8.95 -2.91 -4.22
C GLU A 244 -10.44 -2.57 -4.27
N SER A 245 -10.79 -1.35 -4.66
CA SER A 245 -12.17 -0.84 -4.65
C SER A 245 -12.50 0.02 -5.87
N ARG A 246 -13.79 0.06 -6.22
CA ARG A 246 -14.35 0.99 -7.23
C ARG A 246 -14.65 2.39 -6.67
N ALA A 247 -14.51 2.57 -5.35
CA ALA A 247 -14.82 3.83 -4.68
C ALA A 247 -13.72 4.89 -4.83
N VAL A 248 -12.48 4.48 -5.13
CA VAL A 248 -11.35 5.40 -5.29
C VAL A 248 -11.14 5.69 -6.77
N PRO A 249 -11.44 6.91 -7.25
CA PRO A 249 -11.25 7.27 -8.65
C PRO A 249 -9.75 7.34 -9.00
N VAL A 250 -9.44 6.87 -10.21
CA VAL A 250 -8.10 6.97 -10.82
C VAL A 250 -8.22 7.78 -12.09
N GLU A 251 -7.38 8.81 -12.23
CA GLU A 251 -7.31 9.64 -13.41
C GLU A 251 -5.99 9.40 -14.14
N LEU A 252 -6.09 8.94 -15.39
CA LEU A 252 -4.96 8.65 -16.25
C LEU A 252 -4.98 9.57 -17.46
N GLN A 253 -3.86 10.23 -17.71
CA GLN A 253 -3.65 11.05 -18.90
C GLN A 253 -2.93 10.23 -19.98
N THR A 254 -2.86 10.76 -21.20
CA THR A 254 -2.18 10.07 -22.31
C THR A 254 -0.72 9.78 -21.95
N GLY A 255 -0.29 8.53 -22.16
CA GLY A 255 1.06 8.09 -21.80
C GLY A 255 1.25 7.74 -20.33
N ALA A 256 0.17 7.68 -19.54
CA ALA A 256 0.21 7.17 -18.18
C ALA A 256 0.51 5.66 -18.15
N LEU A 257 1.27 5.26 -17.13
CA LEU A 257 1.26 3.88 -16.63
C LEU A 257 0.65 3.91 -15.23
N MET A 258 -0.20 2.95 -14.90
CA MET A 258 -0.68 2.76 -13.53
C MET A 258 -0.45 1.29 -13.17
N VAL A 259 0.15 1.04 -12.02
CA VAL A 259 0.46 -0.31 -11.56
C VAL A 259 -0.08 -0.47 -10.14
N PHE A 260 -0.72 -1.60 -9.88
CA PHE A 260 -1.25 -1.97 -8.57
C PHE A 260 -0.63 -3.30 -8.12
N GLY A 261 -0.48 -3.47 -6.81
CA GLY A 261 0.07 -4.69 -6.20
C GLY A 261 1.57 -4.60 -5.89
N PRO A 262 2.31 -5.72 -5.84
CA PRO A 262 1.84 -7.07 -6.10
C PRO A 262 0.84 -7.55 -5.05
N GLN A 263 -0.11 -8.36 -5.49
CA GLN A 263 -1.14 -8.98 -4.64
C GLN A 263 -0.97 -10.51 -4.69
N PRO A 264 -1.07 -11.21 -3.55
CA PRO A 264 -1.06 -12.67 -3.55
C PRO A 264 -2.29 -13.19 -4.29
N ALA A 265 -2.08 -14.12 -5.23
CA ALA A 265 -3.14 -14.68 -6.06
C ALA A 265 -2.97 -16.21 -6.20
N PRO A 266 -3.00 -16.97 -5.09
CA PRO A 266 -2.74 -18.43 -5.11
C PRO A 266 -3.74 -19.19 -6.00
N ASP A 267 -4.99 -18.73 -6.03
CA ASP A 267 -6.07 -19.32 -6.84
C ASP A 267 -6.33 -18.53 -8.14
N GLY A 268 -5.39 -17.66 -8.53
CA GLY A 268 -5.54 -16.74 -9.65
C GLY A 268 -6.17 -15.40 -9.27
N MET A 269 -6.20 -14.48 -10.24
CA MET A 269 -6.71 -13.11 -10.07
C MET A 269 -7.67 -12.76 -11.20
N THR A 270 -8.74 -12.05 -10.87
CA THR A 270 -9.61 -11.40 -11.86
C THR A 270 -9.52 -9.89 -11.70
N ILE A 271 -9.56 -9.18 -12.81
CA ILE A 271 -9.58 -7.73 -12.83
C ILE A 271 -10.87 -7.26 -13.47
N ALA A 272 -11.59 -6.38 -12.76
CA ALA A 272 -12.74 -5.67 -13.28
C ALA A 272 -12.45 -4.17 -13.27
N VAL A 273 -12.44 -3.55 -14.45
CA VAL A 273 -12.20 -2.11 -14.61
C VAL A 273 -13.42 -1.47 -15.24
N ASP A 274 -13.84 -0.33 -14.67
CA ASP A 274 -14.91 0.51 -15.19
C ASP A 274 -14.31 1.84 -15.66
N ALA A 275 -14.16 1.99 -16.97
CA ALA A 275 -13.65 3.20 -17.59
C ALA A 275 -14.80 4.17 -17.85
N ARG A 276 -15.01 5.12 -16.93
CA ARG A 276 -16.07 6.14 -17.05
C ARG A 276 -15.88 7.08 -18.24
N ARG A 277 -14.62 7.32 -18.64
CA ARG A 277 -14.24 8.19 -19.77
C ARG A 277 -12.97 7.66 -20.43
N GLY A 278 -12.91 7.77 -21.76
CA GLY A 278 -11.75 7.34 -22.55
C GLY A 278 -11.62 5.82 -22.64
N ALA A 279 -10.49 5.37 -23.20
CA ALA A 279 -10.15 3.96 -23.32
C ALA A 279 -8.84 3.68 -22.57
N VAL A 280 -8.78 2.56 -21.87
CA VAL A 280 -7.60 2.10 -21.13
C VAL A 280 -7.19 0.72 -21.63
N ARG A 281 -5.87 0.46 -21.66
CA ARG A 281 -5.34 -0.88 -21.87
C ARG A 281 -5.00 -1.47 -20.51
N ILE A 282 -5.47 -2.68 -20.26
CA ILE A 282 -5.29 -3.37 -18.99
C ILE A 282 -4.55 -4.67 -19.28
N ALA A 283 -3.57 -4.97 -18.44
CA ALA A 283 -2.84 -6.22 -18.49
C ALA A 283 -2.58 -6.73 -17.06
N MET A 284 -2.50 -8.04 -16.92
CA MET A 284 -2.00 -8.70 -15.72
C MET A 284 -0.62 -9.27 -16.01
N ALA A 285 0.28 -9.13 -15.04
CA ALA A 285 1.63 -9.66 -15.14
C ALA A 285 2.10 -10.12 -13.77
N CYS A 286 2.94 -11.15 -13.73
CA CYS A 286 3.68 -11.50 -12.53
C CYS A 286 4.59 -10.34 -12.11
N ALA A 287 4.89 -10.26 -10.80
CA ALA A 287 5.61 -9.12 -10.20
C ALA A 287 6.88 -8.73 -10.96
N GLU A 288 7.78 -9.69 -11.22
CA GLU A 288 9.04 -9.44 -11.94
C GLU A 288 8.84 -8.80 -13.32
N LYS A 289 7.79 -9.22 -14.05
CA LYS A 289 7.49 -8.67 -15.37
C LYS A 289 6.91 -7.25 -15.26
N ALA A 290 6.05 -7.00 -14.27
CA ALA A 290 5.52 -5.67 -14.00
C ALA A 290 6.64 -4.70 -13.59
N GLU A 291 7.62 -5.15 -12.81
CA GLU A 291 8.81 -4.37 -12.44
C GLU A 291 9.67 -4.02 -13.67
N GLN A 292 9.94 -4.99 -14.55
CA GLN A 292 10.67 -4.72 -15.81
C GLN A 292 9.97 -3.66 -16.68
N LEU A 293 8.65 -3.77 -16.83
CA LEU A 293 7.84 -2.80 -17.57
C LEU A 293 7.89 -1.42 -16.93
N THR A 294 7.76 -1.36 -15.60
CA THR A 294 7.86 -0.12 -14.84
C THR A 294 9.23 0.53 -15.02
N GLN A 295 10.30 -0.27 -14.97
CA GLN A 295 11.66 0.24 -15.10
C GLN A 295 11.91 0.82 -16.50
N ALA A 296 11.35 0.21 -17.55
CA ALA A 296 11.36 0.78 -18.91
C ALA A 296 10.59 2.11 -18.96
N TYR A 297 9.37 2.13 -18.40
CA TYR A 297 8.54 3.33 -18.35
C TYR A 297 9.22 4.50 -17.65
N VAL A 298 9.79 4.27 -16.46
CA VAL A 298 10.52 5.31 -15.69
C VAL A 298 11.74 5.80 -16.47
N ALA A 299 12.44 4.91 -17.19
CA ALA A 299 13.57 5.25 -18.05
C ALA A 299 13.17 5.96 -19.37
N GLY A 300 11.88 6.11 -19.66
CA GLY A 300 11.39 6.71 -20.91
C GLY A 300 11.58 5.84 -22.15
N ARG A 301 11.61 4.51 -21.97
CA ARG A 301 11.73 3.51 -23.03
C ARG A 301 10.42 2.79 -23.30
#